data_AF-A0A2J8PND4-F1
#
_entry.id   AF-A0A2J8PND4-F1
#
_cell.length_a   1.000
_cell.length_b   1.000
_cell.length_c   1.000
_cell.angle_alpha   90.00
_cell.angle_beta   90.00
_cell.angle_gamma   90.00
#
_symmetry.space_group_name_H-M   'P 1'
#
loop_
_entity.id
_entity.type
_entity.pdbx_description
1 polymer ?
#
loop_
_entity_poly.entity_id
_entity_poly.type
_entity_poly.pdbx_seq_one_letter_code
_entity_poly.pdbx_strand_id
1 'polypeptide(L)'
;GQAMLAKASISTENFRPNFDVSIPLFSKDHPRTGGERGFLKFNTIPPLRKYMLVFKGKRYLTGIGSDTRNALYHVHNGEDVVLLTTCKHGKDWQKHKDSRCDRDNTEYEKYDYREMLHNATFCLVPRGRRLGSFRFLEALQAACVPVMLSNGWELPFSEVINWNQAAVIGDERLLLQTPISVGLVICYGGKHAERDSFYNQVYSSG
;
A
#
# COMPACT_ATOMS: atom_id res chain seq x y z
N GLY A 1 -24.02 6.22 -27.04
CA GLY A 1 -23.28 7.39 -26.51
C GLY A 1 -22.06 6.90 -25.75
N GLN A 2 -21.01 7.70 -25.63
CA GLN A 2 -19.89 7.41 -24.75
C GLN A 2 -20.27 7.79 -23.32
N ALA A 3 -20.09 6.88 -22.36
CA ALA A 3 -20.36 7.14 -20.94
C ALA A 3 -19.03 7.27 -20.18
N MET A 4 -18.97 8.22 -19.25
CA MET A 4 -17.88 8.37 -18.28
C MET A 4 -17.83 7.14 -17.36
N LEU A 5 -16.62 6.62 -17.08
CA LEU A 5 -16.42 5.51 -16.16
C LEU A 5 -15.73 6.01 -14.88
N ALA A 6 -16.45 5.95 -13.75
CA ALA A 6 -15.87 6.09 -12.43
C ALA A 6 -15.63 4.69 -11.83
N LYS A 7 -14.36 4.25 -11.74
CA LYS A 7 -14.05 2.85 -11.39
C LYS A 7 -12.79 2.70 -10.55
N ALA A 8 -12.87 1.81 -9.56
CA ALA A 8 -11.71 1.37 -8.80
C ALA A 8 -10.89 0.33 -9.56
N SER A 9 -9.56 0.35 -9.37
CA SER A 9 -8.64 -0.60 -10.02
C SER A 9 -8.67 -0.51 -11.55
N ILE A 10 -8.81 0.69 -12.12
CA ILE A 10 -8.78 0.89 -13.57
C ILE A 10 -7.34 0.76 -14.09
N SER A 11 -7.19 0.11 -15.25
CA SER A 11 -5.88 -0.01 -15.91
C SER A 11 -5.60 1.27 -16.69
N THR A 12 -4.37 1.73 -16.65
CA THR A 12 -3.84 2.82 -17.49
C THR A 12 -4.14 2.60 -18.99
N GLU A 13 -4.15 1.35 -19.47
CA GLU A 13 -4.48 1.01 -20.86
C GLU A 13 -5.93 1.32 -21.24
N ASN A 14 -6.85 1.29 -20.27
CA ASN A 14 -8.29 1.47 -20.49
C ASN A 14 -8.80 2.83 -19.97
N PHE A 15 -7.93 3.60 -19.31
CA PHE A 15 -8.31 4.88 -18.73
C PHE A 15 -8.29 5.97 -19.81
N ARG A 16 -9.37 6.74 -19.93
CA ARG A 16 -9.42 7.91 -20.82
C ARG A 16 -9.16 9.18 -20.00
N PRO A 17 -7.99 9.82 -20.15
CA PRO A 17 -7.68 11.04 -19.42
C PRO A 17 -8.69 12.15 -19.69
N ASN A 18 -9.05 12.91 -18.65
CA ASN A 18 -10.03 14.00 -18.69
C ASN A 18 -11.46 13.54 -19.05
N PHE A 19 -11.74 12.25 -18.94
CA PHE A 19 -13.06 11.69 -19.26
C PHE A 19 -13.50 10.61 -18.29
N ASP A 20 -12.60 9.73 -17.87
CA ASP A 20 -12.84 8.72 -16.83
C ASP A 20 -12.31 9.18 -15.48
N VAL A 21 -12.84 8.63 -14.39
CA VAL A 21 -12.39 8.95 -13.03
C VAL A 21 -11.91 7.67 -12.33
N SER A 22 -10.62 7.62 -12.00
CA SER A 22 -10.10 6.57 -11.12
C SER A 22 -10.49 6.87 -9.67
N ILE A 23 -11.18 5.93 -9.03
CA ILE A 23 -11.59 6.05 -7.62
C ILE A 23 -10.91 4.97 -6.77
N PRO A 24 -10.71 5.18 -5.46
CA PRO A 24 -10.02 4.19 -4.64
C PRO A 24 -10.88 2.95 -4.41
N LEU A 25 -10.22 1.82 -4.11
CA LEU A 25 -10.92 0.59 -3.73
C LEU A 25 -11.26 0.64 -2.24
N PHE A 26 -12.55 0.66 -1.92
CA PHE A 26 -13.04 0.64 -0.54
C PHE A 26 -13.12 -0.79 0.02
N SER A 27 -12.80 -0.96 1.30
CA SER A 27 -13.08 -2.20 2.02
C SER A 27 -14.59 -2.33 2.28
N LYS A 28 -15.07 -3.54 2.56
CA LYS A 28 -16.48 -3.77 2.89
C LYS A 28 -16.91 -3.05 4.16
N ASP A 29 -15.96 -2.87 5.08
CA ASP A 29 -16.17 -2.25 6.38
C ASP A 29 -15.99 -0.72 6.35
N HIS A 30 -15.72 -0.14 5.17
CA HIS A 30 -15.55 1.29 5.04
C HIS A 30 -16.89 2.03 5.27
N PRO A 31 -16.93 3.06 6.14
CA PRO A 31 -18.14 3.83 6.39
C PRO A 31 -18.74 4.42 5.10
N ARG A 32 -20.08 4.45 5.02
CA ARG A 32 -20.80 5.01 3.88
C ARG A 32 -20.78 6.54 3.82
N THR A 33 -20.55 7.17 4.96
CA THR A 33 -20.43 8.61 5.16
C THR A 33 -19.15 8.87 5.96
N GLY A 34 -18.58 10.07 5.83
CA GLY A 34 -17.27 10.44 6.38
C GLY A 34 -16.86 9.71 7.66
N GLY A 35 -15.66 9.15 7.65
CA GLY A 35 -15.11 8.38 8.76
C GLY A 35 -14.29 9.23 9.74
N GLU A 36 -13.64 8.54 10.67
CA GLU A 36 -12.65 9.13 11.58
C GLU A 36 -11.54 9.87 10.82
N ARG A 37 -11.09 11.01 11.37
CA ARG A 37 -9.96 11.76 10.83
C ARG A 37 -8.70 10.87 10.77
N GLY A 38 -7.80 11.19 9.82
CA GLY A 38 -6.49 10.56 9.74
C GLY A 38 -5.69 10.74 11.03
N PHE A 39 -4.71 9.86 11.26
CA PHE A 39 -4.02 9.75 12.55
C PHE A 39 -2.78 10.65 12.68
N LEU A 40 -2.55 11.58 11.75
CA LEU A 40 -1.48 12.57 11.87
C LEU A 40 -1.79 13.55 13.00
N LYS A 41 -0.95 13.52 14.04
CA LYS A 41 -1.03 14.48 15.16
C LYS A 41 0.04 15.57 15.11
N PHE A 42 1.17 15.31 14.45
CA PHE A 42 2.33 16.21 14.41
C PHE A 42 2.98 16.21 13.03
N ASN A 43 3.47 17.38 12.59
CA ASN A 43 4.15 17.59 11.29
C ASN A 43 5.66 17.33 11.37
N THR A 44 6.08 16.20 11.94
CA THR A 44 7.46 15.72 11.78
C THR A 44 7.54 14.86 10.52
N ILE A 45 8.24 15.32 9.48
CA ILE A 45 8.29 14.65 8.17
C ILE A 45 9.75 14.28 7.80
N PRO A 46 10.07 12.97 7.64
CA PRO A 46 9.28 11.81 8.03
C PRO A 46 9.23 11.69 9.56
N PRO A 47 8.13 11.21 10.14
CA PRO A 47 8.12 10.89 11.56
C PRO A 47 9.09 9.74 11.78
N LEU A 48 10.02 9.90 12.75
CA LEU A 48 10.87 8.81 13.22
C LEU A 48 9.96 7.74 13.82
N ARG A 49 9.68 6.73 13.01
CA ARG A 49 8.79 5.62 13.34
C ARG A 49 9.63 4.36 13.51
N LYS A 50 9.12 3.40 14.29
CA LYS A 50 9.83 2.17 14.64
C LYS A 50 10.22 1.35 13.41
N TYR A 51 9.32 1.26 12.43
CA TYR A 51 9.52 0.48 11.22
C TYR A 51 9.75 1.39 10.02
N MET A 52 10.73 1.02 9.18
CA MET A 52 10.94 1.70 7.91
C MET A 52 9.85 1.30 6.91
N LEU A 53 9.64 0.01 6.69
CA LEU A 53 8.72 -0.52 5.69
C LEU A 53 7.88 -1.65 6.27
N VAL A 54 6.55 -1.54 6.17
CA VAL A 54 5.65 -2.58 6.65
C VAL A 54 4.66 -3.07 5.62
N PHE A 55 4.25 -4.33 5.79
CA PHE A 55 3.15 -4.94 5.07
C PHE A 55 2.47 -5.97 5.96
N LYS A 56 1.13 -6.00 5.95
CA LYS A 56 0.36 -7.07 6.58
C LYS A 56 -0.86 -7.41 5.74
N GLY A 57 -0.94 -8.65 5.28
CA GLY A 57 -2.14 -9.13 4.58
C GLY A 57 -2.04 -10.54 4.02
N LYS A 58 -2.90 -10.84 3.04
CA LYS A 58 -3.03 -12.20 2.51
C LYS A 58 -1.89 -12.53 1.55
N ARG A 59 -1.39 -13.77 1.65
CA ARG A 59 -0.60 -14.46 0.63
C ARG A 59 -1.53 -15.39 -0.13
N TYR A 60 -1.75 -15.10 -1.40
CA TYR A 60 -2.52 -15.99 -2.25
C TYR A 60 -1.65 -17.19 -2.61
N LEU A 61 -2.14 -18.41 -2.37
CA LEU A 61 -1.39 -19.64 -2.69
C LEU A 61 -1.49 -20.02 -4.17
N THR A 62 -2.41 -19.39 -4.92
CA THR A 62 -2.66 -19.65 -6.33
C THR A 62 -3.07 -18.38 -7.07
N GLY A 63 -2.84 -18.31 -8.38
CA GLY A 63 -3.33 -17.25 -9.27
C GLY A 63 -2.65 -15.88 -9.10
N ILE A 64 -3.25 -14.84 -9.71
CA ILE A 64 -2.64 -13.51 -9.83
C ILE A 64 -2.27 -12.91 -8.47
N GLY A 65 -1.07 -12.34 -8.38
CA GLY A 65 -0.53 -11.74 -7.16
C GLY A 65 0.01 -12.75 -6.16
N SER A 66 -0.06 -14.06 -6.44
CA SER A 66 0.55 -15.11 -5.62
C SER A 66 2.06 -14.89 -5.49
N ASP A 67 2.77 -14.73 -6.61
CA ASP A 67 4.24 -14.68 -6.64
C ASP A 67 4.78 -13.47 -5.88
N THR A 68 4.25 -12.28 -6.16
CA THR A 68 4.63 -11.03 -5.47
C THR A 68 4.42 -11.16 -3.96
N ARG A 69 3.27 -11.71 -3.51
CA ARG A 69 2.99 -11.88 -2.08
C ARG A 69 3.82 -13.00 -1.46
N ASN A 70 4.14 -14.02 -2.24
CA ASN A 70 4.95 -15.14 -1.79
C ASN A 70 6.39 -14.71 -1.56
N ALA A 71 6.93 -13.80 -2.39
CA ALA A 71 8.29 -13.30 -2.33
C ALA A 71 8.55 -12.30 -1.18
N LEU A 72 7.50 -11.75 -0.54
CA LEU A 72 7.65 -10.81 0.58
C LEU A 72 8.50 -11.33 1.73
N TYR A 73 8.50 -12.65 1.97
CA TYR A 73 9.32 -13.26 3.01
C TYR A 73 10.83 -13.12 2.79
N HIS A 74 11.28 -12.93 1.54
CA HIS A 74 12.70 -12.72 1.23
C HIS A 74 13.15 -11.30 1.56
N VAL A 75 12.20 -10.37 1.63
CA VAL A 75 12.45 -8.95 1.89
C VAL A 75 12.29 -8.63 3.38
N HIS A 76 11.53 -9.46 4.10
CA HIS A 76 11.35 -9.35 5.54
C HIS A 76 12.63 -9.64 6.32
N ASN A 77 13.06 -8.71 7.17
CA ASN A 77 14.23 -8.88 8.05
C ASN A 77 13.87 -9.02 9.53
N GLY A 78 12.63 -8.73 9.93
CA GLY A 78 12.19 -8.84 11.34
C GLY A 78 12.54 -7.65 12.23
N GLU A 79 13.25 -6.65 11.70
CA GLU A 79 13.74 -5.49 12.46
C GLU A 79 12.93 -4.24 12.10
N ASP A 80 13.28 -3.60 10.98
CA ASP A 80 12.67 -2.38 10.45
C ASP A 80 11.88 -2.61 9.15
N VAL A 81 12.05 -3.78 8.52
CA VAL A 81 11.28 -4.26 7.36
C VAL A 81 10.42 -5.45 7.76
N VAL A 82 9.16 -5.16 8.12
CA VAL A 82 8.21 -6.12 8.68
C VAL A 82 7.10 -6.44 7.67
N LEU A 83 7.25 -7.54 6.93
CA LEU A 83 6.34 -7.92 5.84
C LEU A 83 5.66 -9.25 6.17
N LEU A 84 4.52 -9.16 6.84
CA LEU A 84 3.80 -10.29 7.39
C LEU A 84 2.69 -10.74 6.45
N THR A 85 2.60 -12.05 6.23
CA THR A 85 1.55 -12.62 5.39
C THR A 85 0.76 -13.71 6.11
N THR A 86 -0.50 -13.86 5.74
CA THR A 86 -1.33 -14.99 6.18
C THR A 86 -1.86 -15.74 4.97
N CYS A 87 -1.87 -17.06 5.05
CA CYS A 87 -2.50 -17.90 4.03
C CYS A 87 -3.98 -18.22 4.35
N LYS A 88 -4.49 -17.78 5.51
CA LYS A 88 -5.91 -17.97 5.89
C LYS A 88 -6.81 -17.09 5.01
N HIS A 89 -7.35 -17.65 3.92
CA HIS A 89 -8.28 -16.91 3.06
C HIS A 89 -9.27 -17.79 2.26
N GLY A 90 -10.56 -17.43 2.28
CA GLY A 90 -11.58 -18.23 1.59
C GLY A 90 -11.84 -19.55 2.32
N LYS A 91 -12.67 -20.42 1.72
CA LYS A 91 -13.07 -21.69 2.36
C LYS A 91 -12.04 -22.80 2.18
N ASP A 92 -11.31 -22.79 1.07
CA ASP A 92 -10.41 -23.89 0.66
C ASP A 92 -8.92 -23.64 0.95
N TRP A 93 -8.56 -22.63 1.76
CA TRP A 93 -7.13 -22.32 2.00
C TRP A 93 -6.35 -23.49 2.60
N GLN A 94 -7.02 -24.32 3.42
CA GLN A 94 -6.42 -25.52 4.02
C GLN A 94 -6.00 -26.55 2.96
N LYS A 95 -6.72 -26.64 1.84
CA LYS A 95 -6.40 -27.58 0.75
C LYS A 95 -5.13 -27.20 -0.01
N HIS A 96 -4.82 -25.91 -0.05
CA HIS A 96 -3.65 -25.37 -0.74
C HIS A 96 -2.49 -25.06 0.21
N LYS A 97 -2.64 -25.37 1.50
CA LYS A 97 -1.67 -25.09 2.56
C LYS A 97 -0.31 -25.70 2.21
N ASP A 98 0.71 -24.85 2.15
CA ASP A 98 2.10 -25.29 2.01
C ASP A 98 2.82 -25.42 3.37
N SER A 99 4.07 -25.83 3.35
CA SER A 99 4.88 -26.01 4.56
C SER A 99 5.18 -24.72 5.33
N ARG A 100 5.08 -23.54 4.69
CA ARG A 100 5.38 -22.24 5.32
C ARG A 100 4.17 -21.62 6.02
N CYS A 101 2.97 -22.00 5.61
CA CYS A 101 1.70 -21.45 6.11
C CYS A 101 1.59 -21.35 7.64
N ASP A 102 1.99 -22.38 8.38
CA ASP A 102 1.84 -22.36 9.85
C ASP A 102 2.72 -21.29 10.47
N ARG A 103 3.99 -21.21 10.07
CA ARG A 103 4.92 -20.18 10.51
C ARG A 103 4.44 -18.79 10.11
N ASP A 104 4.02 -18.62 8.85
CA ASP A 104 3.48 -17.34 8.35
C ASP A 104 2.30 -16.88 9.23
N ASN A 105 1.38 -17.78 9.58
CA ASN A 105 0.22 -17.46 10.42
C ASN A 105 0.61 -17.13 11.87
N THR A 106 1.55 -17.87 12.47
CA THR A 106 2.03 -17.58 13.83
C THR A 106 2.68 -16.21 13.91
N GLU A 107 3.56 -15.86 12.96
CA GLU A 107 4.16 -14.52 12.93
C GLU A 107 3.12 -13.44 12.63
N TYR A 108 2.15 -13.73 11.76
CA TYR A 108 1.06 -12.81 11.47
C TYR A 108 0.26 -12.47 12.74
N GLU A 109 -0.04 -13.42 13.61
CA GLU A 109 -0.89 -13.18 14.79
C GLU A 109 -0.21 -12.34 15.88
N LYS A 110 1.13 -12.20 15.87
CA LYS A 110 1.88 -11.41 16.88
C LYS A 110 1.71 -9.89 16.76
N TYR A 111 1.27 -9.39 15.61
CA TYR A 111 1.25 -7.95 15.31
C TYR A 111 -0.17 -7.45 15.08
N ASP A 112 -0.55 -6.39 15.80
CA ASP A 112 -1.75 -5.63 15.50
C ASP A 112 -1.59 -4.84 14.19
N TYR A 113 -2.62 -4.84 13.36
CA TYR A 113 -2.58 -4.19 12.06
C TYR A 113 -2.45 -2.67 12.17
N ARG A 114 -3.24 -2.04 13.05
CA ARG A 114 -3.32 -0.59 13.14
C ARG A 114 -2.05 -0.04 13.78
N GLU A 115 -1.60 -0.65 14.87
CA GLU A 115 -0.36 -0.28 15.55
C GLU A 115 0.83 -0.36 14.58
N MET A 116 0.93 -1.44 13.80
CA MET A 116 2.02 -1.61 12.84
C MET A 116 2.02 -0.51 11.77
N LEU A 117 0.86 -0.15 11.21
CA LEU A 117 0.73 0.93 10.23
C LEU A 117 1.07 2.31 10.83
N HIS A 118 0.64 2.59 12.05
CA HIS A 118 0.94 3.87 12.74
C HIS A 118 2.42 4.02 13.07
N ASN A 119 3.10 2.91 13.33
CA ASN A 119 4.52 2.88 13.68
C ASN A 119 5.45 2.61 12.48
N ALA A 120 4.96 2.80 11.24
CA ALA A 120 5.75 2.61 10.03
C ALA A 120 5.86 3.88 9.18
N THR A 121 7.04 4.19 8.65
CA THR A 121 7.20 5.34 7.74
C THR A 121 6.61 5.04 6.36
N PHE A 122 6.89 3.86 5.81
CA PHE A 122 6.41 3.40 4.51
C PHE A 122 5.54 2.17 4.63
N CYS A 123 4.47 2.12 3.83
CA CYS A 123 3.53 1.01 3.79
C CYS A 123 3.50 0.42 2.41
N LEU A 124 3.87 -0.85 2.29
CA LEU A 124 3.84 -1.54 1.02
C LEU A 124 2.38 -1.75 0.58
N VAL A 125 2.11 -1.44 -0.68
CA VAL A 125 0.83 -1.66 -1.34
C VAL A 125 1.08 -2.52 -2.58
N PRO A 126 1.36 -3.82 -2.41
CA PRO A 126 1.55 -4.70 -3.55
C PRO A 126 0.23 -5.07 -4.19
N ARG A 127 0.26 -5.33 -5.51
CA ARG A 127 -0.88 -5.83 -6.28
C ARG A 127 -1.58 -6.98 -5.56
N GLY A 128 -2.90 -6.97 -5.60
CA GLY A 128 -3.75 -8.04 -5.12
C GLY A 128 -4.25 -8.93 -6.25
N ARG A 129 -5.49 -9.41 -6.12
CA ARG A 129 -6.25 -10.00 -7.24
C ARG A 129 -6.76 -8.95 -8.24
N ARG A 130 -6.64 -7.67 -7.88
CA ARG A 130 -6.97 -6.49 -8.68
C ARG A 130 -5.76 -5.54 -8.66
N LEU A 131 -5.75 -4.60 -9.60
CA LEU A 131 -4.76 -3.52 -9.66
C LEU A 131 -4.77 -2.68 -8.36
N GLY A 132 -5.96 -2.24 -7.93
CA GLY A 132 -6.12 -1.48 -6.70
C GLY A 132 -6.26 -2.38 -5.47
N SER A 133 -5.85 -1.84 -4.33
CA SER A 133 -5.95 -2.49 -3.02
C SER A 133 -6.43 -1.48 -1.99
N PHE A 134 -7.32 -1.89 -1.09
CA PHE A 134 -7.77 -1.05 0.03
C PHE A 134 -6.64 -0.73 1.03
N ARG A 135 -5.52 -1.47 0.97
CA ARG A 135 -4.25 -1.12 1.65
C ARG A 135 -3.79 0.29 1.30
N PHE A 136 -4.10 0.79 0.10
CA PHE A 136 -3.78 2.13 -0.32
C PHE A 136 -4.41 3.18 0.59
N LEU A 137 -5.73 3.11 0.79
CA LEU A 137 -6.45 4.06 1.64
C LEU A 137 -6.04 3.94 3.11
N GLU A 138 -5.80 2.73 3.61
CA GLU A 138 -5.38 2.53 5.00
C GLU A 138 -3.98 3.08 5.27
N ALA A 139 -3.06 2.96 4.30
CA ALA A 139 -1.74 3.58 4.38
C ALA A 139 -1.88 5.11 4.49
N LEU A 140 -2.70 5.72 3.63
CA LEU A 140 -2.99 7.15 3.70
C LEU A 140 -3.67 7.52 5.03
N GLN A 141 -4.64 6.76 5.51
CA GLN A 141 -5.31 7.06 6.78
C GLN A 141 -4.33 7.02 7.97
N ALA A 142 -3.41 6.07 7.98
CA ALA A 142 -2.35 5.95 8.98
C ALA A 142 -1.19 6.94 8.77
N ALA A 143 -1.24 7.73 7.70
CA ALA A 143 -0.16 8.57 7.22
C ALA A 143 1.18 7.86 7.12
N CYS A 144 1.10 6.68 6.56
CA CYS A 144 2.22 5.85 6.17
C CYS A 144 2.38 6.01 4.66
N VAL A 145 3.55 6.43 4.21
CA VAL A 145 3.78 6.76 2.79
C VAL A 145 3.59 5.49 1.96
N PRO A 146 2.64 5.46 1.01
CA PRO A 146 2.36 4.26 0.26
C PRO A 146 3.51 3.94 -0.72
N VAL A 147 3.95 2.69 -0.71
CA VAL A 147 4.93 2.13 -1.66
C VAL A 147 4.17 1.22 -2.61
N MET A 148 3.88 1.74 -3.79
CA MET A 148 3.01 1.14 -4.79
C MET A 148 3.77 0.14 -5.65
N LEU A 149 3.38 -1.14 -5.60
CA LEU A 149 3.85 -2.18 -6.52
C LEU A 149 2.64 -2.76 -7.26
N SER A 150 2.13 -2.01 -8.24
CA SER A 150 0.98 -2.40 -9.06
C SER A 150 1.06 -1.73 -10.44
N ASN A 151 1.81 -2.35 -11.35
CA ASN A 151 2.11 -1.85 -12.68
C ASN A 151 0.83 -1.57 -13.50
N GLY A 152 0.76 -0.40 -14.12
CA GLY A 152 -0.39 -0.03 -14.95
C GLY A 152 -1.68 0.22 -14.17
N TRP A 153 -1.64 0.39 -12.85
CA TRP A 153 -2.78 0.90 -12.10
C TRP A 153 -2.84 2.43 -12.24
N GLU A 154 -3.94 2.95 -12.76
CA GLU A 154 -4.22 4.39 -12.69
C GLU A 154 -4.65 4.76 -11.27
N LEU A 155 -3.86 5.59 -10.60
CA LEU A 155 -4.08 5.91 -9.19
C LEU A 155 -5.35 6.76 -8.99
N PRO A 156 -5.98 6.69 -7.81
CA PRO A 156 -7.21 7.43 -7.57
C PRO A 156 -6.99 8.93 -7.70
N PHE A 157 -7.86 9.60 -8.46
CA PHE A 157 -7.84 11.05 -8.66
C PHE A 157 -6.50 11.60 -9.18
N SER A 158 -5.76 10.86 -10.02
CA SER A 158 -4.49 11.34 -10.62
C SER A 158 -4.62 12.62 -11.45
N GLU A 159 -5.84 13.00 -11.87
CA GLU A 159 -6.12 14.27 -12.55
C GLU A 159 -5.92 15.49 -11.64
N VAL A 160 -5.98 15.29 -10.32
CA VAL A 160 -5.87 16.34 -9.30
C VAL A 160 -4.67 16.13 -8.38
N ILE A 161 -4.33 14.87 -8.07
CA ILE A 161 -3.25 14.52 -7.14
C ILE A 161 -2.01 14.08 -7.91
N ASN A 162 -0.89 14.75 -7.68
CA ASN A 162 0.40 14.34 -8.24
C ASN A 162 1.02 13.24 -7.37
N TRP A 163 0.68 11.99 -7.66
CA TRP A 163 1.15 10.85 -6.89
C TRP A 163 2.67 10.65 -6.87
N ASN A 164 3.42 11.22 -7.82
CA ASN A 164 4.89 11.19 -7.80
C ASN A 164 5.50 11.97 -6.61
N GLN A 165 4.72 12.88 -6.01
CA GLN A 165 5.11 13.64 -4.82
C GLN A 165 4.55 13.04 -3.53
N ALA A 166 3.66 12.05 -3.64
CA ALA A 166 2.84 11.54 -2.54
C ALA A 166 3.01 10.04 -2.26
N ALA A 167 3.65 9.31 -3.18
CA ALA A 167 3.85 7.87 -3.09
C ALA A 167 5.20 7.48 -3.67
N VAL A 168 5.74 6.36 -3.23
CA VAL A 168 6.86 5.70 -3.91
C VAL A 168 6.27 4.72 -4.90
N ILE A 169 6.43 4.97 -6.20
CA ILE A 169 5.91 4.09 -7.26
C ILE A 169 7.06 3.20 -7.74
N GLY A 170 6.87 1.88 -7.65
CA GLY A 170 7.86 0.89 -8.02
C GLY A 170 7.32 -0.16 -8.97
N ASP A 171 8.22 -0.80 -9.71
CA ASP A 171 7.89 -1.92 -10.57
C ASP A 171 7.71 -3.20 -9.75
N GLU A 172 6.62 -3.93 -9.98
CA GLU A 172 6.36 -5.22 -9.33
C GLU A 172 7.51 -6.23 -9.42
N ARG A 173 8.30 -6.18 -10.50
CA ARG A 173 9.45 -7.05 -10.76
C ARG A 173 10.65 -6.74 -9.86
N LEU A 174 10.69 -5.53 -9.29
CA LEU A 174 11.79 -5.04 -8.45
C LEU A 174 11.47 -5.13 -6.96
N LEU A 175 10.54 -5.99 -6.56
CA LEU A 175 10.13 -6.17 -5.16
C LEU A 175 11.31 -6.31 -4.19
N LEU A 176 12.34 -7.07 -4.56
CA LEU A 176 13.52 -7.29 -3.71
C LEU A 176 14.36 -6.02 -3.47
N GLN A 177 14.26 -5.04 -4.36
CA GLN A 177 14.97 -3.76 -4.24
C GLN A 177 14.18 -2.72 -3.45
N THR A 178 12.92 -3.01 -3.09
CA THR A 178 12.03 -2.04 -2.42
C THR A 178 12.65 -1.42 -1.16
N PRO A 179 13.28 -2.16 -0.23
CA PRO A 179 13.92 -1.56 0.94
C PRO A 179 15.01 -0.55 0.58
N ILE A 180 15.81 -0.84 -0.46
CA ILE A 180 16.86 0.06 -0.94
C ILE A 180 16.22 1.32 -1.51
N SER A 181 15.20 1.19 -2.36
CA SER A 181 14.49 2.33 -2.96
C SER A 181 13.90 3.27 -1.92
N VAL A 182 13.24 2.74 -0.88
CA VAL A 182 12.68 3.59 0.20
C VAL A 182 13.78 4.18 1.08
N GLY A 183 14.86 3.44 1.34
CA GLY A 183 16.04 3.96 2.04
C GLY A 183 16.68 5.15 1.31
N LEU A 184 16.79 5.08 -0.02
CA LEU A 184 17.26 6.20 -0.83
C LEU A 184 16.32 7.41 -0.74
N VAL A 185 15.00 7.22 -0.73
CA VAL A 185 14.03 8.32 -0.53
C VAL A 185 14.25 9.02 0.82
N ILE A 186 14.54 8.27 1.88
CA ILE A 186 14.90 8.83 3.19
C ILE A 186 16.19 9.65 3.09
N CYS A 187 17.24 9.10 2.49
CA CYS A 187 18.55 9.75 2.36
C CYS A 187 18.52 11.01 1.47
N TYR A 188 17.90 10.94 0.30
CA TYR A 188 17.82 12.05 -0.65
C TYR A 188 16.81 13.10 -0.24
N GLY A 189 15.65 12.68 0.28
CA GLY A 189 14.66 13.60 0.82
C GLY A 189 15.23 14.43 1.98
N GLY A 190 16.20 13.90 2.73
CA GLY A 190 16.88 14.62 3.81
C GLY A 190 17.73 15.82 3.32
N LYS A 191 18.02 15.90 2.02
CA LYS A 191 18.86 16.96 1.41
C LYS A 191 18.07 18.00 0.60
N HIS A 192 16.83 17.71 0.19
CA HIS A 192 15.95 18.65 -0.51
C HIS A 192 14.56 18.62 0.13
N ALA A 193 14.35 19.50 1.10
CA ALA A 193 13.03 19.68 1.72
C ALA A 193 12.10 20.49 0.82
N GLU A 194 11.57 19.89 -0.25
CA GLU A 194 10.27 20.26 -0.85
C GLU A 194 9.15 19.39 -0.22
N ARG A 195 9.16 19.33 1.11
CA ARG A 195 8.43 18.34 1.92
C ARG A 195 7.02 18.77 2.35
N ASP A 196 6.55 19.93 1.89
CA ASP A 196 5.19 20.42 2.12
C ASP A 196 4.17 19.91 1.08
N SER A 197 4.61 19.34 -0.06
CA SER A 197 3.70 18.96 -1.15
C SER A 197 2.80 17.76 -0.83
N PHE A 198 3.33 16.70 -0.20
CA PHE A 198 2.54 15.52 0.15
C PHE A 198 1.41 15.87 1.14
N TYR A 199 1.74 16.66 2.17
CA TYR A 199 0.77 17.09 3.17
C TYR A 199 -0.29 17.99 2.55
N ASN A 200 0.12 18.98 1.75
CA ASN A 200 -0.82 19.91 1.14
C ASN A 200 -1.74 19.25 0.11
N GLN A 201 -1.26 18.25 -0.65
CA GLN A 201 -2.10 17.55 -1.62
C GLN A 201 -3.05 16.53 -0.99
N VAL A 202 -2.62 15.84 0.07
CA VAL A 202 -3.39 14.68 0.60
C VAL A 202 -4.09 14.98 1.92
N TYR A 203 -3.57 15.89 2.76
CA TYR A 203 -4.05 16.12 4.13
C TYR A 203 -4.48 17.56 4.44
N SER A 204 -4.21 18.56 3.59
CA SER A 204 -4.59 19.97 3.86
C SER A 204 -5.92 20.41 3.24
N SER A 205 -6.71 19.50 2.68
CA SER A 205 -8.05 19.82 2.16
C SER A 205 -9.09 19.65 3.28
N GLY A 206 -9.24 20.67 4.12
CA GLY A 206 -10.26 20.77 5.18
C GLY A 206 -10.68 22.20 5.41
#